data_AF-A0A933VCX8-F1
#
_entry.id   AF-A0A933VCX8-F1
#
_cell.length_a   1.000
_cell.length_b   1.000
_cell.length_c   1.000
_cell.angle_alpha   90.00
_cell.angle_beta   90.00
_cell.angle_gamma   90.00
#
_symmetry.space_group_name_H-M   'P 1'
#
loop_
_entity.id
_entity.type
_entity.pdbx_description
1 polymer ?
#
loop_
_entity_poly.entity_id
_entity_poly.type
_entity_poly.pdbx_seq_one_letter_code
_entity_poly.pdbx_strand_id
1 'polypeptide(L)' 'MLFYIENIYPYQEDTMEVIVHLYTQSKPIVMTDVRNTYQKGDLYCVMLNNGTVEKFPIQHIFRITEAPAPATT' A
#
# COMPACT_ATOMS: atom_id res chain seq x y z
N MET A 1 15.25 37.23 15.35
CA MET A 1 15.39 35.93 16.01
C MET A 1 14.22 35.07 15.54
N LEU A 2 14.42 34.35 14.43
CA LEU A 2 13.41 33.47 13.83
C LEU A 2 13.67 32.06 14.35
N PHE A 3 12.72 31.50 15.07
CA PHE A 3 12.78 30.12 15.56
C PHE A 3 12.37 29.19 14.42
N TYR A 4 13.33 28.43 13.89
CA TYR A 4 13.04 27.26 13.06
C TYR A 4 12.54 26.15 14.00
N ILE A 5 11.24 25.88 13.96
CA ILE A 5 10.68 24.68 14.56
C ILE A 5 11.05 23.54 13.62
N GLU A 6 12.05 22.75 13.99
CA GLU A 6 12.29 21.46 13.35
C GLU A 6 11.05 20.60 13.61
N ASN A 7 10.22 20.41 12.58
CA ASN A 7 9.16 19.42 12.59
C ASN A 7 9.81 18.03 12.60
N ILE A 8 10.23 17.57 13.78
CA ILE A 8 10.65 16.18 14.00
C ILE A 8 9.38 15.36 14.22
N TYR A 9 8.58 15.19 13.16
CA TYR A 9 7.64 14.07 13.14
C TYR A 9 8.49 12.84 12.82
N PRO A 10 8.60 11.85 13.72
CA PRO A 10 9.29 10.61 13.38
C PRO A 10 8.56 10.00 12.19
N TYR A 11 9.25 9.89 11.06
CA TYR A 11 8.78 9.13 9.90
C TYR A 11 8.81 7.67 10.33
N GLN A 12 7.74 7.22 10.99
CA GLN A 12 7.53 5.81 11.22
C GLN A 12 7.30 5.21 9.85
N GLU A 13 8.13 4.25 9.47
CA GLU A 13 8.00 3.53 8.22
C GLU A 13 6.80 2.60 8.36
N ASP A 14 5.60 3.20 8.34
CA ASP A 14 4.33 2.50 8.47
C ASP A 14 4.12 1.73 7.17
N THR A 15 4.70 0.54 7.15
CA THR A 15 4.42 -0.45 6.12
C THR A 15 2.94 -0.82 6.19
N MET A 16 2.33 -1.07 5.04
CA MET A 16 0.92 -1.47 4.95
C MET A 16 0.80 -2.90 4.43
N GLU A 17 -0.28 -3.56 4.80
CA GLU A 17 -0.73 -4.79 4.17
C GLU A 17 -1.87 -4.48 3.20
N VAL A 18 -1.79 -5.01 1.99
CA VAL A 18 -2.82 -4.87 0.96
C VAL A 18 -3.22 -6.23 0.44
N ILE A 19 -4.51 -6.49 0.47
CA ILE A 19 -5.12 -7.74 0.00
C ILE A 19 -6.00 -7.43 -1.20
N VAL A 20 -5.68 -8.00 -2.36
CA VAL A 20 -6.42 -7.83 -3.61
C VAL A 20 -7.12 -9.14 -3.97
N HIS A 21 -8.41 -9.07 -4.22
CA HIS A 21 -9.21 -10.19 -4.71
C HIS A 21 -9.64 -9.94 -6.17
N LEU A 22 -9.22 -10.84 -7.05
CA LEU A 22 -9.64 -10.86 -8.46
C LEU A 22 -10.82 -11.81 -8.68
N TYR A 23 -11.72 -11.50 -9.62
CA TYR A 23 -12.94 -12.30 -9.85
C TYR A 23 -12.66 -13.78 -10.15
N THR A 24 -11.52 -14.06 -10.78
CA THR A 24 -11.17 -15.40 -11.27
C THR A 24 -10.35 -16.21 -10.28
N GLN A 25 -9.93 -15.63 -9.15
CA GLN A 25 -9.05 -16.29 -8.20
C GLN A 25 -9.79 -16.75 -6.95
N SER A 26 -9.51 -17.97 -6.52
CA SER A 26 -10.10 -18.58 -5.31
C SER A 26 -9.46 -18.09 -4.01
N LYS A 27 -8.26 -17.49 -4.08
CA LYS A 27 -7.52 -16.95 -2.95
C LYS A 27 -7.08 -15.52 -3.26
N PRO A 28 -7.03 -14.63 -2.24
CA PRO A 28 -6.48 -13.29 -2.43
C PRO A 28 -4.99 -13.31 -2.76
N ILE A 29 -4.56 -12.23 -3.40
CA ILE A 29 -3.16 -11.81 -3.46
C ILE A 29 -2.93 -10.93 -2.23
N VAL A 30 -2.06 -11.40 -1.33
CA VAL A 30 -1.66 -10.67 -0.13
C VAL A 30 -0.28 -10.08 -0.36
N MET A 31 -0.16 -8.76 -0.19
CA MET A 31 1.08 -8.02 -0.28
C MET A 31 1.37 -7.38 1.07
N THR A 32 2.46 -7.82 1.69
CA THR A 32 3.04 -7.19 2.88
C THR A 32 4.13 -6.20 2.44
N ASP A 33 4.51 -5.26 3.31
CA ASP A 33 5.56 -4.28 3.02
C ASP A 33 5.19 -3.29 1.89
N VAL A 34 3.90 -2.92 1.86
CA VAL A 34 3.39 -1.92 0.91
C VAL A 34 3.73 -0.54 1.41
N ARG A 35 4.39 0.23 0.55
CA ARG A 35 4.71 1.64 0.78
C ARG A 35 3.53 2.55 0.49
N ASN A 36 2.85 2.28 -0.63
CA ASN A 36 1.75 3.12 -1.11
C ASN A 36 0.87 2.36 -2.10
N THR A 37 -0.40 2.76 -2.19
CA THR A 37 -1.33 2.33 -3.23
C THR A 37 -1.83 3.55 -4.00
N TYR A 38 -2.05 3.39 -5.29
CA TYR A 38 -2.56 4.47 -6.13
C TYR A 38 -3.25 3.92 -7.38
N GLN A 39 -4.03 4.77 -8.03
CA GLN A 39 -4.62 4.47 -9.32
C GLN A 39 -3.84 5.16 -10.44
N LYS A 40 -3.60 4.45 -11.54
CA LYS A 40 -3.03 5.01 -12.77
C LYS A 40 -3.83 4.53 -13.98
N GLY A 41 -4.74 5.37 -14.46
CA GLY A 41 -5.73 4.98 -15.47
C GLY A 41 -6.61 3.86 -14.95
N ASP A 42 -6.75 2.78 -15.72
CA ASP A 42 -7.57 1.61 -15.36
C ASP A 42 -6.83 0.56 -14.52
N LEU A 43 -5.67 0.93 -13.96
CA LEU A 43 -4.84 0.06 -13.13
C LEU A 43 -4.83 0.53 -11.68
N TYR A 44 -5.06 -0.42 -10.78
CA TYR A 44 -4.74 -0.33 -9.37
C TYR A 44 -3.28 -0.73 -9.18
N CYS A 45 -2.48 0.15 -8.59
CA CYS A 45 -1.04 -0.02 -8.43
C CYS A 45 -0.67 -0.11 -6.94
N VAL A 46 0.12 -1.12 -6.60
CA VAL A 46 0.63 -1.34 -5.25
C VAL A 46 2.16 -1.21 -5.30
N MET A 47 2.69 -0.16 -4.67
CA MET A 47 4.13 0.09 -4.60
C MET A 47 4.68 -0.50 -3.31
N LEU A 48 5.65 -1.40 -3.44
CA LEU A 48 6.36 -2.02 -2.33
C LEU A 48 7.57 -1.15 -1.92
N ASN A 49 8.06 -1.31 -0.69
CA ASN A 49 9.23 -0.54 -0.23
C ASN A 49 10.51 -0.83 -1.02
N ASN A 50 10.62 -2.00 -1.66
CA ASN A 50 11.72 -2.33 -2.57
C ASN A 50 11.68 -1.58 -3.93
N GLY A 51 10.67 -0.72 -4.15
CA GLY A 51 10.50 0.06 -5.38
C GLY A 51 9.72 -0.65 -6.51
N THR A 52 9.33 -1.91 -6.31
CA THR A 52 8.50 -2.66 -7.25
C THR A 52 7.06 -2.16 -7.22
N VAL A 53 6.39 -2.16 -8.38
CA VAL A 53 4.98 -1.80 -8.50
C VAL A 53 4.20 -2.95 -9.13
N GLU A 54 3.36 -3.59 -8.33
CA GLU A 54 2.37 -4.56 -8.78
C GLU A 54 1.17 -3.84 -9.36
N LYS A 55 0.64 -4.30 -10.50
CA LYS A 55 -0.45 -3.62 -11.22
C LYS A 55 -1.58 -4.58 -11.54
N PHE A 56 -2.79 -4.17 -11.18
CA PHE A 56 -4.01 -4.95 -11.34
C PHE A 56 -5.04 -4.15 -12.13
N PRO A 57 -5.62 -4.71 -13.22
CA PRO A 57 -6.73 -4.05 -13.91
C PRO A 57 -7.94 -3.92 -12.98
N ILE A 58 -8.43 -2.71 -12.77
CA ILE A 58 -9.52 -2.42 -11.82
C ILE A 58 -10.78 -3.21 -12.17
N GLN A 59 -11.08 -3.34 -13.46
CA GLN A 59 -12.21 -4.13 -13.98
C GLN A 59 -12.17 -5.62 -13.58
N HIS A 60 -11.04 -6.11 -13.06
CA HIS A 60 -10.87 -7.49 -12.62
C HIS A 60 -10.80 -7.65 -11.11
N ILE A 61 -10.85 -6.55 -10.35
CA ILE A 61 -10.83 -6.54 -8.88
C ILE A 61 -12.26 -6.45 -8.37
N PHE A 62 -12.62 -7.29 -7.41
CA PHE A 62 -13.93 -7.22 -6.75
C PHE A 62 -13.86 -6.79 -5.28
N ARG A 63 -12.67 -6.90 -4.67
CA ARG A 63 -12.44 -6.43 -3.30
C ARG A 63 -10.96 -6.08 -3.10
N ILE A 64 -10.74 -4.98 -2.38
CA ILE A 64 -9.44 -4.56 -1.87
C ILE A 64 -9.60 -4.38 -0.36
N THR A 65 -8.60 -4.78 0.42
CA THR A 65 -8.52 -4.50 1.85
C THR A 65 -7.13 -3.96 2.16
N GLU A 66 -7.08 -2.85 2.87
CA GLU A 66 -5.83 -2.20 3.30
C GLU A 66 -5.83 -2.12 4.82
N ALA A 67 -4.72 -2.48 5.44
CA ALA A 67 -4.52 -2.37 6.88
C ALA A 67 -3.11 -1.82 7.18
N PRO A 68 -2.95 -0.99 8.23
CA PRO A 68 -1.63 -0.72 8.76
C PRO A 68 -0.93 -2.03 9.13
N ALA A 69 0.37 -2.14 8.89
CA ALA A 69 1.11 -3.29 9.39
C ALA A 69 0.94 -3.38 10.92
N PRO A 70 0.84 -4.59 11.48
CA PRO A 70 0.75 -4.76 12.92
C PRO A 70 1.97 -4.10 13.55
N ALA A 71 1.75 -3.20 14.52
CA ALA A 71 2.82 -2.58 15.27
C ALA A 71 3.64 -3.69 15.95
N THR A 72 4.89 -3.88 15.51
CA THR A 72 5.82 -4.81 16.13
C THR A 72 6.03 -4.36 17.57
N THR A 73 5.51 -5.15 18.52
CA THR A 73 5.64 -4.89 19.97
C THR A 73 7.04 -5.24 20.47
#